data_AF-R5IHG1-F1
#
_entry.id   AF-R5IHG1-F1
#
_cell.length_a   1.000
_cell.length_b   1.000
_cell.length_c   1.000
_cell.angle_alpha   90.00
_cell.angle_beta   90.00
_cell.angle_gamma   90.00
#
_symmetry.space_group_name_H-M   'P 1'
#
loop_
_entity.id
_entity.type
_entity.pdbx_description
1 polymer ?
#
loop_
_entity_poly.entity_id
_entity_poly.type
_entity_poly.pdbx_seq_one_letter_code
_entity_poly.pdbx_strand_id
1 'polypeptide(L)'
;MEAGTGDPGVPVSFADCDYGLLRVFPFEFIEGDTSLFRNPNTVVISERGAAKLFSGESPVGKFVEFASSDVQRYGAAESFTIVGVQGFSP
;
A
#
# COMPACT_ATOMS: atom_id res chain seq x y z
N MET A 1 -19.13 -22.28 12.92
CA MET A 1 -19.84 -21.52 11.87
C MET A 1 -18.75 -20.85 11.06
N GLU A 2 -18.69 -21.22 9.79
CA GLU A 2 -17.62 -20.95 8.82
C GLU A 2 -17.39 -19.46 8.54
N ALA A 3 -16.12 -19.08 8.40
CA ALA A 3 -15.67 -18.12 7.39
C ALA A 3 -14.21 -18.46 7.07
N GLY A 4 -14.00 -19.16 5.96
CA GLY A 4 -12.67 -19.33 5.39
C GLY A 4 -12.14 -18.00 4.88
N THR A 5 -10.83 -17.82 4.91
CA THR A 5 -10.12 -17.13 3.84
C THR A 5 -8.78 -17.85 3.69
N GLY A 6 -8.74 -18.84 2.80
CA GLY A 6 -7.53 -19.54 2.39
C GLY A 6 -6.69 -18.72 1.43
N ASP A 7 -6.51 -17.43 1.70
CA ASP A 7 -5.58 -16.59 0.96
C ASP A 7 -4.25 -16.54 1.72
N PRO A 8 -3.15 -17.08 1.18
CA PRO A 8 -1.86 -17.11 1.87
C PRO A 8 -1.23 -15.73 2.07
N GLY A 9 -1.89 -14.64 1.64
CA GLY A 9 -1.31 -13.32 1.54
C GLY A 9 -0.30 -13.24 0.40
N VAL A 10 -0.05 -12.04 -0.10
CA VAL A 10 0.98 -11.80 -1.10
C VAL A 10 2.23 -11.25 -0.41
N PRO A 11 3.41 -11.89 -0.56
CA PRO A 11 4.64 -11.32 -0.03
C PRO A 11 4.95 -10.02 -0.78
N VAL A 12 5.06 -8.94 -0.01
CA VAL A 12 5.38 -7.60 -0.50
C VAL A 12 6.53 -7.03 0.30
N SER A 13 7.38 -6.25 -0.37
CA SER A 13 8.35 -5.40 0.32
C SER A 13 7.66 -4.09 0.70
N PHE A 14 7.92 -3.59 1.90
CA PHE A 14 7.39 -2.32 2.38
C PHE A 14 8.50 -1.51 3.04
N ALA A 15 8.31 -0.20 3.08
CA ALA A 15 9.15 0.73 3.81
C ALA A 15 8.25 1.82 4.41
N ASP A 16 8.58 2.24 5.62
CA ASP A 16 7.99 3.43 6.22
C ASP A 16 8.84 4.65 5.84
N CYS A 17 8.17 5.76 5.49
CA CYS A 17 8.85 7.00 5.16
C CYS A 17 7.95 8.22 5.36
N ASP A 18 8.57 9.38 5.59
CA ASP A 18 7.87 10.65 5.58
C ASP A 18 7.39 11.02 4.17
N TYR A 19 6.25 11.72 4.10
CA TYR A 19 5.72 12.30 2.86
C TYR A 19 6.75 13.16 2.09
N GLY A 20 7.69 13.78 2.80
CA GLY A 20 8.78 14.53 2.18
C GLY A 20 9.61 13.71 1.19
N LEU A 21 9.78 12.40 1.44
CA LEU A 21 10.54 11.50 0.57
C LEU A 21 9.94 11.42 -0.83
N LEU A 22 8.61 11.39 -0.93
CA LEU A 22 7.89 11.31 -2.21
C LEU A 22 8.09 12.56 -3.09
N ARG A 23 8.57 13.67 -2.50
CA ARG A 23 8.79 14.94 -3.21
C ARG A 23 10.25 15.19 -3.58
N VAL A 24 11.19 14.49 -2.94
CA VAL A 24 12.62 14.66 -3.18
C VAL A 24 13.09 13.76 -4.33
N PHE A 25 12.52 12.57 -4.43
CA PHE A 25 12.82 11.64 -5.51
C PHE A 25 11.83 11.79 -6.67
N PRO A 26 12.27 11.55 -7.91
CA PRO A 26 11.44 11.66 -9.10
C PRO A 26 10.55 10.42 -9.27
N PHE A 27 9.71 10.12 -8.28
CA PHE A 27 8.73 9.05 -8.40
C PHE A 27 7.64 9.46 -9.38
N GLU A 28 7.37 8.59 -10.35
CA GLU A 28 6.20 8.72 -11.22
C GLU A 28 5.00 8.06 -10.53
N PHE A 29 3.92 8.82 -10.34
CA PHE A 29 2.65 8.32 -9.84
C PHE A 29 1.65 8.25 -10.98
N ILE A 30 1.07 7.07 -11.19
CA ILE A 30 0.20 6.78 -12.33
C ILE A 30 -1.28 6.78 -11.95
N GLU A 31 -1.59 6.77 -10.64
CA GLU A 31 -2.96 6.77 -10.13
C GLU A 31 -3.02 7.40 -8.72
N GLY A 32 -4.14 8.04 -8.40
CA GLY A 32 -4.46 8.56 -7.07
C GLY A 32 -3.92 9.96 -6.75
N ASP A 33 -4.04 10.35 -5.48
CA ASP A 33 -3.56 11.62 -4.93
C ASP A 33 -2.59 11.34 -3.78
N THR A 34 -1.29 11.35 -4.09
CA THR A 34 -0.24 11.07 -3.11
C THR A 34 -0.05 12.19 -2.09
N SER A 35 -0.70 13.35 -2.25
CA SER A 35 -0.71 14.37 -1.19
C SER A 35 -1.40 13.87 0.07
N LEU A 36 -2.28 12.87 -0.05
CA LEU A 36 -2.96 12.20 1.06
C LEU A 36 -2.02 11.28 1.87
N PHE A 37 -0.82 10.95 1.36
CA PHE A 37 0.16 10.10 2.07
C PHE A 37 0.67 10.72 3.37
N ARG A 38 0.47 12.04 3.57
CA ARG A 38 0.71 12.72 4.85
C ARG A 38 -0.25 12.30 5.97
N ASN A 39 -1.36 11.65 5.63
CA ASN A 39 -2.38 11.23 6.59
C ASN A 39 -1.97 9.89 7.21
N PRO A 40 -2.30 9.66 8.49
CA PRO A 40 -2.04 8.37 9.12
C PRO A 40 -2.77 7.24 8.38
N ASN A 41 -2.22 6.03 8.44
CA ASN A 41 -2.82 4.81 7.89
C ASN A 41 -3.12 4.90 6.39
N THR A 42 -2.22 5.56 5.66
CA THR A 42 -2.24 5.60 4.20
C THR A 42 -1.01 4.92 3.64
N VAL A 43 -1.13 4.41 2.41
CA VAL A 43 -0.04 3.74 1.71
C VAL A 43 -0.05 4.11 0.23
N VAL A 44 1.14 4.21 -0.34
CA VAL A 44 1.35 4.19 -1.79
C VAL A 44 1.92 2.83 -2.16
N ILE A 45 1.33 2.19 -3.16
CA ILE A 45 1.78 0.87 -3.62
C ILE A 45 2.41 0.97 -5.01
N SER A 46 3.31 0.05 -5.34
CA SER A 46 3.82 -0.04 -6.72
C SER A 46 2.74 -0.59 -7.66
N GLU A 47 2.84 -0.25 -8.95
CA GLU A 47 2.02 -0.84 -10.02
C GLU A 47 2.01 -2.37 -9.97
N ARG A 48 3.18 -3.00 -9.75
CA ARG A 48 3.29 -4.45 -9.59
C ARG A 48 2.55 -4.97 -8.37
N GLY A 49 2.55 -4.23 -7.27
CA GLY A 49 1.78 -4.54 -6.07
C GLY A 49 0.28 -4.47 -6.34
N ALA A 50 -0.17 -3.40 -6.99
CA ALA A 50 -1.56 -3.21 -7.41
C ALA A 50 -2.05 -4.38 -8.29
N ALA A 51 -1.26 -4.76 -9.30
CA ALA A 51 -1.60 -5.86 -10.21
C ALA A 51 -1.76 -7.21 -9.47
N LYS A 52 -0.88 -7.48 -8.49
CA LYS A 52 -0.95 -8.73 -7.70
C LYS A 52 -2.15 -8.76 -6.76
N LEU A 53 -2.49 -7.63 -6.14
CA LEU A 53 -3.51 -7.55 -5.09
C LEU A 53 -4.92 -7.37 -5.65
N PHE A 54 -5.06 -6.65 -6.76
CA PHE A 54 -6.37 -6.22 -7.28
C PHE A 54 -6.65 -6.70 -8.70
N SER A 55 -5.79 -7.55 -9.27
CA SER A 55 -6.02 -8.22 -10.56
C SER A 55 -6.43 -7.26 -11.71
N GLY A 56 -5.86 -6.04 -11.71
CA GLY A 56 -6.12 -5.00 -12.71
C GLY A 56 -7.26 -4.04 -12.37
N GLU A 57 -7.98 -4.23 -11.27
CA GLU A 57 -8.86 -3.20 -10.73
C GLU A 57 -8.06 -2.06 -10.08
N SER A 58 -8.64 -0.85 -10.12
CA SER A 58 -8.10 0.31 -9.40
C SER A 58 -7.96 -0.01 -7.91
N PRO A 59 -6.76 0.17 -7.34
CA PRO A 59 -6.51 -0.06 -5.93
C PRO A 59 -6.80 1.17 -5.06
N VAL A 60 -6.90 2.37 -5.65
CA VAL A 60 -7.07 3.62 -4.91
C VAL A 60 -8.40 3.64 -4.16
N GLY A 61 -8.34 4.00 -2.88
CA GLY A 61 -9.49 3.98 -1.97
C GLY A 61 -9.82 2.61 -1.37
N LYS A 62 -9.18 1.53 -1.84
CA LYS A 62 -9.24 0.20 -1.20
C LYS A 62 -8.24 0.14 -0.04
N PHE A 63 -8.34 -0.93 0.76
CA PHE A 63 -7.49 -1.16 1.92
C PHE A 63 -6.57 -2.36 1.69
N VAL A 64 -5.40 -2.33 2.32
CA VAL A 64 -4.51 -3.49 2.48
C VAL A 64 -4.25 -3.72 3.96
N GLU A 65 -4.14 -4.98 4.32
CA GLU A 65 -3.82 -5.42 5.67
C GLU A 65 -2.47 -6.15 5.65
N PHE A 66 -1.64 -5.89 6.66
CA PHE A 66 -0.35 -6.53 6.78
C PHE A 66 -0.42 -7.66 7.81
N ALA A 67 -0.27 -8.90 7.36
CA ALA A 67 -0.37 -10.09 8.19
C ALA A 67 0.86 -10.35 9.10
N SER A 68 1.91 -9.52 9.02
CA SER A 68 3.18 -9.76 9.71
C SER A 68 3.12 -9.44 11.20
N SER A 69 3.62 -10.36 12.03
CA SER A 69 3.83 -10.15 13.47
C SER A 69 4.75 -8.95 13.79
N ASP A 70 5.57 -8.51 12.83
CA ASP A 70 6.39 -7.30 12.92
C ASP A 70 5.58 -5.99 12.99
N VAL A 71 4.38 -5.97 12.40
CA VAL A 71 3.46 -4.80 12.44
C VAL A 71 2.88 -4.60 13.84
N GLN A 72 2.73 -5.69 14.60
CA GLN A 72 2.30 -5.69 15.99
C GLN A 72 3.25 -4.89 16.90
N ARG A 73 4.50 -4.69 16.47
CA ARG A 73 5.53 -3.92 17.20
C ARG A 73 5.37 -2.40 17.07
N TYR A 74 4.60 -1.92 16.09
CA TYR A 74 4.37 -0.50 15.83
C TYR A 74 3.06 0.05 16.38
N GLY A 75 2.20 -0.80 16.97
CA GLY A 75 0.86 -0.39 17.43
C GLY A 75 -0.01 0.22 16.33
N ALA A 76 0.37 0.01 15.06
CA ALA A 76 -0.18 0.68 13.90
C ALA A 76 -1.44 -0.06 13.40
N ALA A 77 -2.38 0.69 12.84
CA ALA A 77 -3.63 0.13 12.34
C ALA A 77 -3.39 -1.08 11.44
N GLU A 78 -4.28 -2.06 11.56
CA GLU A 78 -4.21 -3.31 10.82
C GLU A 78 -4.46 -3.09 9.32
N SER A 79 -5.10 -1.97 8.96
CA SER A 79 -5.47 -1.59 7.59
C SER A 79 -4.92 -0.23 7.18
N PHE A 80 -4.49 -0.15 5.92
CA PHE A 80 -3.99 1.08 5.30
C PHE A 80 -4.78 1.39 4.03
N THR A 81 -5.21 2.65 3.88
CA THR A 81 -5.90 3.12 2.66
C THR A 81 -4.89 3.37 1.57
N ILE A 82 -5.10 2.80 0.39
CA ILE A 82 -4.26 3.06 -0.78
C ILE A 82 -4.63 4.42 -1.35
N VAL A 83 -3.69 5.36 -1.32
CA VAL A 83 -3.89 6.74 -1.79
C VAL A 83 -3.26 7.02 -3.16
N GLY A 84 -2.39 6.13 -3.62
CA GLY A 84 -1.81 6.23 -4.95
C GLY A 84 -1.03 5.00 -5.40
N VAL A 85 -0.73 4.98 -6.69
CA VAL A 85 0.06 3.95 -7.35
C VAL A 85 1.31 4.56 -7.96
N GLN A 86 2.47 4.05 -7.56
CA GLN A 86 3.76 4.42 -8.12
C GLN A 86 4.06 3.55 -9.35
N GLY A 87 4.26 4.19 -10.49
CA GLY A 87 4.68 3.56 -11.74
C GLY A 87 6.16 3.23 -11.74
N PHE A 88 6.57 2.32 -12.61
CA PHE A 88 7.98 1.99 -12.78
C PHE A 88 8.73 3.12 -13.49
N SER A 89 9.73 3.72 -12.83
CA SER A 89 10.70 4.56 -13.51
C SER A 89 11.71 3.65 -14.23
N PRO A 90 11.94 3.83 -15.55
CA PRO A 90 12.91 3.05 -16.32
C PRO A 90 14.37 3.28 -15.87
#